data_AF-A0AA38IGI5-F1
#
_entry.id   AF-A0AA38IGI5-F1
#
_cell.length_a   1.000
_cell.length_b   1.000
_cell.length_c   1.000
_cell.angle_alpha   90.00
_cell.angle_beta   90.00
_cell.angle_gamma   90.00
#
_symmetry.space_group_name_H-M   'P 1'
#
loop_
_entity.id
_entity.type
_entity.pdbx_description
1 polymer ?
#
loop_
_entity_poly.entity_id
_entity_poly.type
_entity_poly.pdbx_seq_one_letter_code
_entity_poly.pdbx_strand_id
1 'polypeptide(L)'
;MPSANNVGIKGKIYHKQAREIIAKVFKFMKEEAENGDTTIPLKNYKQRVLAATGISDKVYRSIVKEAEKVETTPGGTFSSPQKGKIPAKKLDLPEAEIAEIRNIIYNFYITEKRRPSLKCK
;
A
#
# COMPACT_ATOMS: atom_id res chain seq x y z
N MET A 1 -23.87 -10.65 -30.38
CA MET A 1 -22.86 -9.69 -29.89
C MET A 1 -23.16 -9.42 -28.43
N PRO A 2 -22.27 -9.71 -27.48
CA PRO A 2 -22.55 -9.40 -26.07
C PRO A 2 -22.72 -7.88 -25.92
N SER A 3 -23.83 -7.49 -25.28
CA SER A 3 -24.22 -6.11 -25.03
C SER A 3 -23.16 -5.37 -24.21
N ALA A 4 -23.01 -4.07 -24.46
CA ALA A 4 -22.15 -3.17 -23.69
C ALA A 4 -22.69 -3.00 -22.26
N ASN A 5 -22.50 -4.02 -21.43
CA ASN A 5 -22.68 -3.91 -19.99
C ASN A 5 -21.63 -2.90 -19.50
N ASN A 6 -22.05 -1.93 -18.67
CA ASN A 6 -21.18 -0.91 -18.09
C ASN A 6 -20.01 -1.57 -17.33
N VAL A 7 -18.87 -1.78 -18.00
CA VAL A 7 -17.68 -2.35 -17.37
C VAL A 7 -16.98 -1.24 -16.57
N GLY A 8 -17.04 -1.34 -15.25
CA GLY A 8 -16.29 -0.51 -14.32
C GLY A 8 -17.09 0.62 -13.64
N ILE A 9 -16.47 1.22 -12.63
CA ILE A 9 -17.06 2.30 -11.83
C ILE A 9 -16.62 3.64 -12.44
N LYS A 10 -17.58 4.44 -12.94
CA LYS A 10 -17.32 5.78 -13.47
C LYS A 10 -16.73 6.69 -12.38
N GLY A 11 -15.69 7.46 -12.73
CA GLY A 11 -15.07 8.44 -11.82
C GLY A 11 -14.02 7.88 -10.85
N LYS A 12 -13.70 6.58 -10.90
CA LYS A 12 -12.63 6.01 -10.08
C LYS A 12 -11.26 6.51 -10.53
N ILE A 13 -10.50 7.07 -9.59
CA ILE A 13 -9.15 7.59 -9.85
C ILE A 13 -8.14 6.44 -9.71
N TYR A 14 -7.34 6.23 -10.75
CA TYR A 14 -6.19 5.32 -10.72
C TYR A 14 -4.89 6.11 -10.64
N HIS A 15 -4.04 5.75 -9.68
CA HIS A 15 -2.71 6.34 -9.52
C HIS A 15 -1.70 5.78 -10.53
N LYS A 16 -0.50 6.39 -10.58
CA LYS A 16 0.58 6.09 -11.55
C LYS A 16 0.89 4.59 -11.68
N GLN A 17 1.07 3.89 -10.56
CA GLN A 17 1.43 2.47 -10.55
C GLN A 17 0.35 1.60 -11.21
N ALA A 18 -0.92 1.83 -10.88
CA ALA A 18 -2.04 1.09 -11.47
C ALA A 18 -2.12 1.34 -12.99
N ARG A 19 -1.94 2.59 -13.43
CA ARG A 19 -1.91 2.94 -14.86
C ARG A 19 -0.76 2.26 -15.60
N GLU A 20 0.41 2.19 -14.99
CA GLU A 20 1.57 1.51 -15.56
C GLU A 20 1.31 0.01 -15.75
N ILE A 21 0.75 -0.65 -14.74
CA ILE A 21 0.39 -2.07 -14.83
C ILE A 21 -0.66 -2.29 -15.93
N ILE A 22 -1.70 -1.45 -15.99
CA ILE A 22 -2.74 -1.53 -17.02
C ILE A 22 -2.13 -1.37 -18.43
N ALA A 23 -1.21 -0.42 -18.60
CA ALA A 23 -0.54 -0.20 -19.88
C ALA A 23 0.32 -1.40 -20.32
N LYS A 24 1.03 -2.05 -19.38
CA LYS A 24 1.80 -3.28 -19.65
C LYS A 24 0.89 -4.44 -20.08
N VAL A 25 -0.20 -4.65 -19.35
CA VAL A 25 -1.19 -5.70 -19.67
C VAL A 25 -1.82 -5.44 -21.04
N PHE A 26 -2.20 -4.19 -21.32
CA PHE A 26 -2.74 -3.80 -22.62
C PHE A 26 -1.76 -4.10 -23.76
N LYS A 27 -0.48 -3.74 -23.59
CA LYS A 27 0.55 -4.01 -24.59
C LYS A 27 0.73 -5.51 -24.82
N PHE A 28 0.83 -6.30 -23.74
CA PHE A 28 0.95 -7.76 -23.82
C PHE A 28 -0.22 -8.40 -24.60
N MET A 29 -1.45 -7.99 -24.30
CA MET A 29 -2.64 -8.51 -25.00
C MET A 29 -2.72 -8.05 -26.46
N LYS A 30 -2.27 -6.82 -26.77
CA LYS A 30 -2.20 -6.32 -28.15
C LYS A 30 -1.20 -7.11 -28.99
N GLU A 31 -0.04 -7.42 -28.43
CA GLU A 31 0.99 -8.24 -29.09
C GLU A 31 0.48 -9.67 -29.35
N GLU A 32 -0.20 -10.30 -28.40
CA GLU A 32 -0.82 -11.62 -28.63
C GLU A 32 -1.92 -11.57 -29.70
N ALA A 33 -2.73 -10.51 -29.74
CA ALA A 33 -3.76 -10.34 -30.75
C ALA A 33 -3.17 -10.11 -32.16
N GLU A 34 -2.09 -9.34 -32.27
CA GLU A 34 -1.38 -9.09 -33.54
C GLU A 34 -0.69 -10.36 -34.05
N ASN A 35 -0.12 -11.18 -33.15
CA ASN A 35 0.51 -12.45 -33.51
C ASN A 35 -0.52 -13.56 -33.82
N GLY A 36 -1.78 -13.40 -33.41
CA GLY A 36 -2.83 -14.39 -33.60
C GLY A 36 -2.66 -15.66 -32.73
N ASP A 37 -1.71 -15.65 -31.80
CA ASP A 37 -1.43 -16.77 -30.90
C ASP A 37 -0.95 -16.27 -29.53
N THR A 38 -1.14 -17.11 -28.53
CA THR A 38 -0.68 -16.88 -27.17
C THR A 38 0.80 -17.22 -27.03
N THR A 39 1.64 -16.23 -26.76
CA THR A 39 3.09 -16.42 -26.51
C THR A 39 3.34 -17.39 -25.35
N ILE A 40 2.47 -17.38 -24.35
CA ILE A 40 2.52 -18.28 -23.20
C ILE A 40 1.23 -19.11 -23.16
N PRO A 41 1.28 -20.44 -23.08
CA PRO A 41 0.08 -21.28 -23.07
C PRO A 41 -0.93 -20.87 -21.99
N LEU A 42 -2.23 -20.92 -22.31
CA LEU A 42 -3.32 -20.57 -21.38
C LEU A 42 -3.30 -21.38 -20.07
N LYS A 43 -2.82 -22.63 -20.12
CA LYS A 43 -2.65 -23.49 -18.93
C LYS A 43 -1.68 -22.87 -17.91
N ASN A 44 -0.69 -22.10 -18.37
CA ASN A 44 0.34 -21.49 -17.53
C ASN A 44 -0.08 -20.08 -17.09
N TYR A 45 -1.29 -19.95 -16.53
CA TYR A 45 -1.89 -18.67 -16.15
C TYR A 45 -0.99 -17.81 -15.25
N LYS A 46 -0.23 -18.42 -14.32
CA LYS A 46 0.69 -17.71 -13.45
C LYS A 46 1.79 -16.98 -14.23
N GLN A 47 2.43 -17.66 -15.19
CA GLN A 47 3.47 -17.06 -16.02
C GLN A 47 2.90 -15.96 -16.90
N ARG A 48 1.68 -16.14 -17.42
CA ARG A 48 0.96 -15.10 -18.17
C ARG A 48 0.75 -13.84 -17.33
N VAL A 49 0.27 -13.98 -16.09
CA VAL A 49 0.06 -12.83 -15.20
C VAL A 49 1.38 -12.10 -14.93
N LEU A 50 2.45 -12.83 -14.62
CA LEU A 50 3.76 -12.25 -14.35
C LEU A 50 4.31 -11.50 -15.59
N ALA A 51 4.18 -12.09 -16.77
CA ALA A 51 4.61 -11.47 -18.03
C ALA A 51 3.78 -10.22 -18.37
N ALA A 52 2.45 -10.30 -18.25
CA ALA A 52 1.55 -9.20 -18.60
C ALA A 52 1.65 -8.02 -17.62
N THR A 53 1.81 -8.28 -16.32
CA THR A 53 1.85 -7.22 -15.29
C THR A 53 3.27 -6.73 -14.99
N GLY A 54 4.29 -7.56 -15.23
CA GLY A 54 5.69 -7.25 -14.91
C GLY A 54 6.02 -7.24 -13.43
N ILE A 55 5.23 -7.91 -12.59
CA ILE A 55 5.47 -8.02 -11.13
C ILE A 55 6.34 -9.23 -10.78
N SER A 56 6.92 -9.24 -9.58
CA SER A 56 7.69 -10.39 -9.09
C SER A 56 6.81 -11.52 -8.57
N ASP A 57 7.33 -12.75 -8.56
CA ASP A 57 6.65 -13.93 -8.01
C ASP A 57 6.22 -13.72 -6.54
N LYS A 58 7.05 -13.04 -5.76
CA LYS A 58 6.76 -12.71 -4.36
C LYS A 58 5.54 -11.80 -4.23
N VAL A 59 5.45 -10.76 -5.06
CA VAL A 59 4.32 -9.81 -5.08
C VAL A 59 3.06 -10.54 -5.55
N TYR A 60 3.15 -11.35 -6.60
CA TYR A 60 2.05 -12.18 -7.08
C TYR A 60 1.48 -13.07 -5.96
N ARG A 61 2.32 -13.83 -5.26
CA ARG A 61 1.87 -14.69 -4.16
C ARG A 61 1.20 -13.91 -3.03
N SER A 62 1.70 -12.70 -2.72
CA SER A 62 1.10 -11.84 -1.70
C SER A 62 -0.31 -11.40 -2.12
N ILE A 63 -0.46 -10.95 -3.38
CA ILE A 63 -1.74 -10.48 -3.91
C ILE A 63 -2.76 -11.60 -4.02
N VAL A 64 -2.36 -12.79 -4.49
CA VAL A 64 -3.26 -13.96 -4.59
C VAL A 64 -3.80 -14.35 -3.21
N LYS A 65 -2.92 -14.44 -2.20
CA LYS A 65 -3.34 -14.71 -0.82
C LYS A 65 -4.27 -13.63 -0.26
N GLU A 66 -4.10 -12.39 -0.68
CA GLU A 66 -4.98 -11.30 -0.27
C GLU A 66 -6.33 -11.35 -1.00
N ALA A 67 -6.32 -11.67 -2.30
CA ALA A 67 -7.52 -11.85 -3.09
C ALA A 67 -8.42 -12.96 -2.52
N GLU A 68 -7.83 -14.11 -2.15
CA GLU A 68 -8.55 -15.21 -1.48
C GLU A 68 -9.27 -14.74 -0.20
N LYS A 69 -8.61 -13.89 0.60
CA LYS A 69 -9.20 -13.32 1.84
C LYS A 69 -10.32 -12.32 1.55
N VAL A 70 -10.15 -11.51 0.51
CA VAL A 70 -11.15 -10.53 0.08
C VAL A 70 -12.40 -11.23 -0.44
N GLU A 71 -12.24 -12.35 -1.16
CA GLU A 71 -13.37 -13.14 -1.66
C GLU A 71 -14.16 -13.85 -0.56
N THR A 72 -13.48 -14.33 0.50
CA THR A 72 -14.15 -14.99 1.63
C THR A 72 -14.83 -14.01 2.60
N THR A 73 -14.39 -12.75 2.65
CA THR A 73 -14.86 -11.77 3.65
C THR A 73 -15.86 -10.80 3.00
N PRO A 74 -17.13 -10.72 3.46
CA PRO A 74 -18.07 -9.73 2.93
C PRO A 74 -17.57 -8.31 3.24
N GLY A 75 -17.32 -7.52 2.19
CA GLY A 75 -16.75 -6.17 2.30
C GLY A 75 -15.21 -6.12 2.34
N GLY A 76 -14.52 -7.22 2.04
CA GLY A 76 -13.07 -7.25 1.91
C GLY A 76 -12.56 -6.23 0.88
N THR A 77 -11.50 -5.51 1.23
CA THR A 77 -10.81 -4.59 0.33
C THR A 77 -9.31 -4.88 0.33
N PHE A 78 -8.65 -4.63 -0.80
CA PHE A 78 -7.19 -4.71 -0.87
C PHE A 78 -6.56 -3.62 0.00
N SER A 79 -5.55 -4.02 0.77
CA SER A 79 -4.78 -3.16 1.64
C SER A 79 -3.44 -2.80 0.99
N SER A 80 -3.04 -1.54 1.13
CA SER A 80 -1.70 -1.11 0.72
C SER A 80 -0.66 -1.65 1.72
N PRO A 81 0.50 -2.13 1.26
CA PRO A 81 1.61 -2.47 2.16
C PRO A 81 2.00 -1.24 2.99
N GLN A 82 1.63 -1.22 4.27
CA GLN A 82 2.00 -0.16 5.17
C GLN A 82 3.33 -0.52 5.85
N LYS A 83 4.27 0.42 5.84
CA LYS A 83 5.40 0.37 6.78
C LYS A 83 4.81 0.52 8.18
N GLY A 84 4.94 -0.51 9.01
CA GLY A 84 4.49 -0.45 10.39
C GLY A 84 5.11 0.78 11.08
N LYS A 85 4.27 1.60 11.70
CA LYS A 85 4.78 2.67 12.57
C LYS A 85 5.50 1.99 13.73
N ILE A 86 6.80 2.25 13.88
CA ILE A 86 7.51 1.85 15.09
C ILE A 86 6.97 2.78 16.20
N PRO A 87 6.28 2.26 17.23
CA PRO A 87 5.83 3.11 18.32
C PRO A 87 7.05 3.72 19.01
N ALA A 88 6.98 5.01 19.35
CA ALA A 88 8.01 5.63 20.17
C ALA A 88 8.10 4.88 21.50
N LYS A 89 9.31 4.53 21.94
CA LYS A 89 9.54 3.95 23.27
C LYS A 89 9.08 4.99 24.29
N LYS A 90 8.04 4.67 25.05
CA LYS A 90 7.66 5.46 26.23
C LYS A 90 8.65 5.10 27.33
N LEU A 91 9.17 6.12 28.02
CA LEU A 91 9.88 5.89 29.28
C LEU A 91 8.81 5.56 30.33
N ASP A 92 9.03 4.49 31.09
CA ASP A 92 8.19 4.14 32.23
C ASP A 92 8.79 4.84 33.45
N LEU A 93 8.25 6.01 33.78
CA LEU A 93 8.68 6.83 34.91
C LEU A 93 7.55 6.84 35.95
N PRO A 94 7.86 6.81 37.25
CA PRO A 94 6.85 6.97 38.29
C PRO A 94 6.20 8.35 38.19
N GLU A 95 4.91 8.46 38.55
CA GLU A 95 4.13 9.70 38.39
C GLU A 95 4.78 10.90 39.12
N ALA A 96 5.49 10.67 40.22
CA ALA A 96 6.22 11.70 40.93
C ALA A 96 7.30 12.37 40.06
N GLU A 97 8.10 11.57 39.34
CA GLU A 97 9.14 12.08 38.43
C GLU A 97 8.49 12.80 37.23
N ILE A 98 7.36 12.29 36.73
CA ILE A 98 6.61 12.96 35.67
C ILE A 98 6.10 14.33 36.13
N ALA A 99 5.55 14.42 37.35
CA ALA A 99 5.08 15.66 37.94
C ALA A 99 6.22 16.68 38.13
N GLU A 100 7.39 16.21 38.55
CA GLU A 100 8.59 17.04 38.68
C GLU A 100 9.06 17.60 37.33
N ILE A 101 9.12 16.75 36.29
CA ILE A 101 9.45 17.19 34.92
C ILE A 101 8.45 18.24 34.42
N ARG A 102 7.14 18.06 34.66
CA ARG A 102 6.10 19.04 34.29
C ARG A 102 6.34 20.39 34.99
N ASN A 103 6.67 20.36 36.28
CA ASN A 103 6.96 21.57 37.06
C ASN A 103 8.19 22.30 36.55
N ILE A 104 9.27 21.57 36.23
CA ILE A 104 10.49 22.15 35.65
C ILE A 104 10.19 22.85 34.32
N ILE A 105 9.46 22.18 33.42
CA ILE A 105 9.07 22.75 32.12
C ILE A 105 8.19 23.99 32.30
N TYR A 106 7.23 23.95 33.22
CA TYR A 106 6.34 25.05 33.53
C TYR A 106 7.10 26.28 34.07
N ASN A 107 7.97 26.06 35.05
CA ASN A 107 8.78 27.12 35.64
C ASN A 107 9.70 27.77 34.61
N PHE A 108 10.37 26.97 33.77
CA PHE A 108 11.20 27.48 32.67
C PHE A 108 10.40 28.36 31.70
N TYR A 109 9.18 27.94 31.34
CA TYR A 109 8.32 28.73 30.46
C TYR A 109 7.89 30.05 31.11
N ILE A 110 7.62 30.05 32.42
CA ILE A 110 7.25 31.28 33.15
C ILE A 110 8.41 32.25 33.23
N THR A 111 9.59 31.77 33.61
CA THR A 111 10.77 32.61 33.89
C THR A 111 11.42 33.11 32.60
N GLU A 112 11.65 32.22 31.63
CA GLU A 112 12.40 32.56 30.42
C GLU A 112 11.53 32.95 29.23
N LYS A 113 10.20 32.75 29.33
CA LYS A 113 9.22 33.00 28.24
C LYS A 113 9.59 32.32 26.91
N ARG A 114 10.29 31.20 26.99
CA ARG A 114 10.73 30.37 25.85
C ARG A 114 10.36 28.92 26.08
N ARG A 115 10.29 28.14 25.00
CA ARG A 115 10.05 26.70 25.07
C ARG A 115 11.39 25.98 25.30
N PRO A 116 11.49 25.08 26.29
CA PRO A 116 12.69 24.26 26.45
C PRO A 116 12.92 23.48 25.14
N SER A 117 14.08 23.66 24.53
CA SER A 117 14.50 22.89 23.35
C SER A 117 15.68 22.01 23.71
N LEU A 118 15.68 20.80 23.14
CA LEU A 118 16.88 19.96 23.19
C LEU A 118 17.91 20.56 22.24
N LYS A 119 19.16 20.68 22.66
CA LYS A 119 20.25 21.01 21.73
C LYS A 119 20.31 19.90 20.68
N CYS A 120 20.20 20.27 19.41
CA CYS A 120 20.49 19.33 18.32
C CYS A 120 21.94 18.88 18.46
N LYS A 121 22.17 17.56 18.49
CA LYS A 121 23.50 16.98 18.29
C LYS A 121 23.82 16.97 16.79
#